data_AF-A0A131XLM8-F1
#
_entry.id   AF-A0A131XLM8-F1
#
_cell.length_a   1.000
_cell.length_b   1.000
_cell.length_c   1.000
_cell.angle_alpha   90.00
_cell.angle_beta   90.00
_cell.angle_gamma   90.00
#
_symmetry.space_group_name_H-M   'P 1'
#
loop_
_entity.id
_entity.type
_entity.pdbx_description
1 polymer ?
#
loop_
_entity_poly.entity_id
_entity_poly.type
_entity_poly.pdbx_seq_one_letter_code
_entity_poly.pdbx_strand_id
1 'polypeptide(L)'
;EWERCRGRHPLCPDKCLDIYDPVCGKDGRFYPNLCIMQRRNCGKVIGTQTLAICIASAREARKLHSCPQECSELYEPVCGSNGEVYLNECFFKKETCGSKEPVTMVPLNRCLEPPKCPKRCLPILDPVCGSDGQRYLNHCRMQQRNCGRNVVVMPKSFCS
;
A
#
# COMPACT_ATOMS: atom_id res chain seq x y z
N GLU A 1 35.11 27.61 -4.27
CA GLU A 1 34.13 26.77 -3.54
C GLU A 1 32.97 27.60 -3.04
N TRP A 2 31.75 27.23 -3.46
CA TRP A 2 30.54 27.97 -3.14
C TRP A 2 30.09 27.80 -1.67
N GLU A 3 30.69 26.85 -0.96
CA GLU A 3 30.62 26.71 0.50
C GLU A 3 31.01 27.99 1.26
N ARG A 4 31.93 28.79 0.71
CA ARG A 4 32.32 30.08 1.31
C ARG A 4 31.18 31.10 1.26
N CYS A 5 30.17 30.93 0.41
CA CYS A 5 29.02 31.82 0.32
C CYS A 5 27.88 31.43 1.27
N ARG A 6 28.01 30.33 2.04
CA ARG A 6 26.99 29.86 2.97
C ARG A 6 26.68 30.92 4.03
N GLY A 7 25.39 31.22 4.19
CA GLY A 7 24.88 32.25 5.11
C GLY A 7 25.09 33.70 4.66
N ARG A 8 25.80 33.93 3.54
CA ARG A 8 26.11 35.27 3.02
C ARG A 8 25.40 35.59 1.72
N HIS A 9 25.02 34.56 0.95
CA HIS A 9 24.38 34.72 -0.34
C HIS A 9 22.93 34.17 -0.29
N PRO A 10 21.93 34.86 -0.89
CA PRO A 10 20.52 34.41 -0.86
C PRO A 10 20.31 33.00 -1.44
N LEU A 11 21.12 32.63 -2.44
CA LEU A 11 21.11 31.27 -3.03
C LEU A 11 21.84 30.22 -2.19
N CYS A 12 22.36 30.57 -1.01
CA CYS A 12 23.01 29.61 -0.12
C CYS A 12 22.79 29.96 1.36
N PRO A 13 21.56 29.80 1.86
CA PRO A 13 21.26 30.00 3.27
C PRO A 13 21.97 28.94 4.13
N ASP A 14 22.48 29.35 5.29
CA ASP A 14 23.12 28.45 6.27
C ASP A 14 22.08 27.71 7.11
N LYS A 15 21.13 28.49 7.65
CA LYS A 15 20.04 28.01 8.51
C LYS A 15 18.71 28.20 7.79
N CYS A 16 17.84 27.21 7.97
CA CYS A 16 16.46 27.24 7.50
C CYS A 16 15.53 26.96 8.66
N LEU A 17 14.36 27.59 8.65
CA LEU A 17 13.29 27.24 9.57
C LEU A 17 12.76 25.84 9.21
N ASP A 18 12.37 25.10 10.25
CA ASP A 18 11.71 23.80 10.10
C ASP A 18 10.21 24.00 9.87
N ILE A 19 9.90 24.65 8.74
CA ILE A 19 8.53 24.88 8.28
C ILE A 19 8.30 23.99 7.07
N TYR A 20 7.19 23.26 7.08
CA TYR A 20 6.78 22.42 5.97
C TYR A 20 5.89 23.22 5.01
N ASP A 21 6.49 23.73 3.94
CA ASP A 21 5.84 24.47 2.86
C ASP A 21 6.44 24.00 1.52
N PRO A 22 5.98 22.84 1.00
CA PRO A 22 6.72 22.10 -0.01
C PRO A 22 6.78 22.82 -1.35
N VAL A 23 7.97 22.80 -1.97
CA VAL A 23 8.18 23.33 -3.33
C VAL A 23 8.66 22.23 -4.27
N CYS A 24 8.24 22.32 -5.54
CA CYS A 24 8.75 21.49 -6.63
C CYS A 24 9.81 22.28 -7.39
N GLY A 25 11.04 21.79 -7.39
CA GLY A 25 12.13 22.38 -8.17
C GLY A 25 12.00 22.02 -9.65
N LYS A 26 12.55 22.86 -10.53
CA LYS A 26 12.69 22.57 -11.97
C LYS A 26 13.62 21.38 -12.27
N ASP A 27 14.36 20.92 -11.27
CA ASP A 27 15.11 19.67 -11.26
C ASP A 27 14.23 18.43 -11.03
N GLY A 28 12.91 18.61 -10.92
CA GLY A 28 11.93 17.53 -10.70
C GLY A 28 11.91 16.99 -9.27
N ARG A 29 12.55 17.68 -8.31
CA ARG A 29 12.65 17.24 -6.92
C ARG A 29 11.74 18.04 -5.99
N PHE A 30 11.23 17.36 -4.96
CA PHE A 30 10.54 18.00 -3.84
C PHE A 30 11.54 18.50 -2.80
N TYR A 31 11.27 19.68 -2.28
CA TYR A 31 11.98 20.24 -1.14
C TYR A 31 10.98 20.60 -0.04
N PRO A 32 11.28 20.34 1.24
CA PRO A 32 10.38 20.65 2.36
C PRO A 32 9.96 22.11 2.43
N ASN A 33 10.86 23.01 2.01
CA ASN A 33 10.58 24.41 1.78
C ASN A 33 11.62 25.04 0.84
N LEU A 34 11.36 26.28 0.43
CA LEU A 34 12.21 27.04 -0.48
C LEU A 34 13.63 27.27 0.05
N CYS A 35 13.79 27.51 1.35
CA CYS A 35 15.12 27.70 1.97
C CYS A 35 15.95 26.42 1.85
N ILE A 36 15.36 25.26 2.16
CA ILE A 36 16.01 23.97 2.03
C ILE A 36 16.38 23.69 0.57
N MET A 37 15.53 24.08 -0.39
CA MET A 37 15.85 24.00 -1.83
C MET A 37 17.09 24.79 -2.19
N GLN A 38 17.17 26.07 -1.78
CA GLN A 38 18.32 26.94 -2.05
C GLN A 38 19.58 26.41 -1.36
N ARG A 39 19.48 25.98 -0.09
CA ARG A 39 20.61 25.43 0.67
C ARG A 39 21.21 24.18 0.01
N ARG A 40 20.36 23.24 -0.44
CA ARG A 40 20.81 22.00 -1.10
C ARG A 40 21.39 22.26 -2.49
N ASN A 41 20.93 23.32 -3.16
CA ASN A 41 21.38 23.71 -4.48
C ASN A 41 22.25 24.97 -4.45
N CYS A 42 22.98 25.15 -3.35
CA CYS A 42 23.92 26.22 -3.14
C CYS A 42 24.84 26.33 -4.37
N GLY A 43 24.71 27.42 -5.12
CA GLY A 43 25.58 27.74 -6.27
C GLY A 43 24.99 27.35 -7.61
N LYS A 44 23.76 26.83 -7.58
CA LYS A 44 22.95 26.54 -8.74
C LYS A 44 21.70 27.40 -8.68
N VAL A 45 21.34 27.99 -9.81
CA VAL A 45 20.07 28.70 -9.95
C VAL A 45 19.01 27.67 -10.33
N ILE A 46 18.28 27.17 -9.34
CA ILE A 46 17.14 26.28 -9.56
C ILE A 46 15.87 27.07 -9.26
N GLY A 47 15.00 27.18 -10.26
CA GLY A 47 13.66 27.77 -10.08
C GLY A 47 12.67 26.74 -9.54
N THR A 48 11.54 27.24 -9.03
CA THR A 48 10.39 26.40 -8.72
C THR A 48 9.50 26.19 -9.95
N GLN A 49 8.68 25.17 -9.91
CA GLN A 49 7.60 24.88 -10.85
C GLN A 49 6.36 24.38 -10.09
N THR A 50 5.26 24.11 -10.79
CA THR A 50 4.04 23.66 -10.13
C THR A 50 4.22 22.28 -9.51
N LEU A 51 3.69 22.09 -8.30
CA LEU A 51 3.72 20.80 -7.60
C LEU A 51 3.12 19.67 -8.46
N ALA A 52 2.11 19.98 -9.27
CA ALA A 52 1.48 19.05 -10.19
C ALA A 52 2.49 18.35 -11.12
N ILE A 53 3.55 19.04 -11.57
CA ILE A 53 4.57 18.45 -12.44
C ILE A 53 5.39 17.43 -11.67
N CYS A 54 5.91 17.76 -10.47
CA CYS A 54 6.65 16.78 -9.67
C CYS A 54 5.77 15.59 -9.25
N ILE A 55 4.49 15.83 -8.96
CA ILE A 55 3.53 14.76 -8.66
C ILE A 55 3.34 13.85 -9.88
N ALA A 56 3.16 14.42 -11.08
CA ALA A 56 3.05 13.64 -12.32
C ALA A 56 4.33 12.84 -12.57
N SER A 57 5.51 13.46 -12.47
CA SER A 57 6.80 12.77 -12.61
C SER A 57 7.00 11.67 -11.56
N ALA A 58 6.58 11.88 -10.31
CA ALA A 58 6.64 10.85 -9.27
C ALA A 58 5.68 9.68 -9.56
N ARG A 59 4.50 9.96 -10.13
CA ARG A 59 3.55 8.93 -10.56
C ARG A 59 4.07 8.14 -11.76
N GLU A 60 4.69 8.81 -12.72
CA GLU A 60 5.33 8.16 -13.87
C GLU A 60 6.59 7.37 -13.45
N ALA A 61 7.42 7.90 -12.55
CA ALA A 61 8.54 7.15 -11.98
C ALA A 61 8.07 5.90 -11.21
N ARG A 62 6.92 5.96 -10.53
CA ARG A 62 6.28 4.76 -9.94
C ARG A 62 5.81 3.76 -10.99
N LYS A 63 5.42 4.21 -12.19
CA LYS A 63 5.12 3.32 -13.33
C LYS A 63 6.40 2.78 -13.99
N LEU A 64 7.49 3.55 -13.96
CA LEU A 64 8.80 3.21 -14.54
C LEU A 64 9.59 2.20 -13.70
N HIS A 65 9.24 1.99 -12.43
CA HIS A 65 9.45 0.70 -11.77
C HIS A 65 8.50 -0.33 -12.40
N SER A 66 8.82 -0.68 -13.66
CA SER A 66 7.95 -1.44 -14.54
C SER A 66 7.49 -2.72 -13.85
N CYS A 67 6.18 -2.93 -13.89
CA CYS A 67 5.62 -4.24 -13.60
C CYS A 67 6.39 -5.27 -14.43
N PRO A 68 6.88 -6.37 -13.83
CA PRO A 68 7.54 -7.42 -14.58
C PRO A 68 6.68 -7.83 -15.78
N GLN A 69 7.22 -7.74 -16.99
CA GLN A 69 6.50 -8.14 -18.20
C GLN A 69 6.67 -9.64 -18.45
N GLU A 70 7.90 -10.13 -18.21
CA GLU A 70 8.28 -11.54 -18.34
C GLU A 70 8.69 -12.09 -16.98
N CYS A 71 8.28 -13.32 -16.72
CA CYS A 71 8.59 -14.05 -15.49
C CYS A 71 8.95 -15.49 -15.86
N SER A 72 9.93 -16.06 -15.18
CA SER A 72 10.19 -17.50 -15.28
C SER A 72 9.02 -18.30 -14.71
N GLU A 73 8.68 -19.42 -15.32
CA GLU A 73 7.62 -20.33 -14.84
C GLU A 73 8.11 -21.29 -13.73
N LEU A 74 9.21 -20.93 -13.06
CA LEU A 74 9.70 -21.69 -11.91
C LEU A 74 8.69 -21.61 -10.76
N TYR A 75 8.31 -22.77 -10.23
CA TYR A 75 7.33 -22.88 -9.14
C TYR A 75 8.00 -22.66 -7.78
N GLU A 76 7.89 -21.45 -7.24
CA GLU A 76 8.42 -21.03 -5.94
C GLU A 76 7.36 -20.17 -5.22
N PRO A 77 6.28 -20.79 -4.70
CA PRO A 77 5.05 -20.09 -4.41
C PRO A 77 5.19 -19.08 -3.27
N VAL A 78 4.54 -17.92 -3.43
CA VAL A 78 4.45 -16.87 -2.42
C VAL A 78 3.00 -16.57 -2.08
N CYS A 79 2.72 -16.23 -0.82
CA CYS A 79 1.37 -15.84 -0.37
C CYS A 79 1.28 -14.32 -0.30
N GLY A 80 0.26 -13.75 -0.93
CA GLY A 80 -0.07 -12.34 -0.80
C GLY A 80 -0.93 -12.06 0.44
N SER A 81 -0.85 -10.85 0.96
CA SER A 81 -1.70 -10.40 2.08
C SER A 81 -3.19 -10.37 1.76
N ASN A 82 -3.55 -10.50 0.49
CA ASN A 82 -4.91 -10.68 -0.03
C ASN A 82 -5.40 -12.14 0.03
N GLY A 83 -4.56 -13.09 0.48
CA GLY A 83 -4.91 -14.50 0.60
C GLY A 83 -4.71 -15.31 -0.69
N GLU A 84 -4.13 -14.71 -1.73
CA GLU A 84 -3.83 -15.39 -2.99
C GLU A 84 -2.41 -15.97 -2.99
N VAL A 85 -2.25 -17.14 -3.62
CA VAL A 85 -0.93 -17.75 -3.84
C VAL A 85 -0.50 -17.43 -5.27
N TYR A 86 0.71 -16.89 -5.41
CA TYR A 86 1.32 -16.58 -6.70
C TYR A 86 2.40 -17.59 -7.02
N LEU A 87 2.61 -17.84 -8.32
CA LEU A 87 3.57 -18.86 -8.81
C LEU A 87 4.98 -18.65 -8.26
N ASN A 88 5.43 -17.40 -8.24
CA ASN A 88 6.68 -16.94 -7.65
C ASN A 88 6.64 -15.43 -7.40
N GLU A 89 7.71 -14.88 -6.82
CA GLU A 89 7.84 -13.44 -6.52
C GLU A 89 7.69 -12.54 -7.75
N CYS A 90 8.10 -12.99 -8.94
CA CYS A 90 7.92 -12.23 -10.17
C CYS A 90 6.44 -12.11 -10.53
N PHE A 91 5.72 -13.23 -10.52
CA PHE A 91 4.27 -13.24 -10.77
C PHE A 91 3.51 -12.40 -9.75
N PHE A 92 3.88 -12.49 -8.46
CA PHE A 92 3.35 -11.60 -7.42
C PHE A 92 3.52 -10.13 -7.80
N LYS A 93 4.76 -9.68 -8.08
CA LYS A 93 5.04 -8.29 -8.45
C LYS A 93 4.33 -7.86 -9.73
N LYS A 94 4.18 -8.75 -10.70
CA LYS A 94 3.49 -8.51 -11.97
C LYS A 94 2.00 -8.28 -11.76
N GLU A 95 1.34 -9.16 -11.03
CA GLU A 95 -0.11 -9.15 -10.83
C GLU A 95 -0.56 -8.09 -9.81
N THR A 96 0.24 -7.82 -8.78
CA THR A 96 -0.05 -6.76 -7.81
C THR A 96 0.44 -5.38 -8.25
N CYS A 97 0.98 -5.28 -9.46
CA CYS A 97 1.52 -4.02 -9.95
C CYS A 97 0.39 -3.03 -10.25
N GLY A 98 0.45 -1.85 -9.64
CA GLY A 98 -0.56 -0.81 -9.84
C GLY A 98 -1.92 -1.12 -9.20
N SER A 99 -2.00 -2.16 -8.35
CA SER A 99 -3.19 -2.43 -7.55
C SER A 99 -3.56 -1.22 -6.68
N LYS A 100 -4.86 -0.95 -6.55
CA LYS A 100 -5.37 0.16 -5.71
C LYS A 100 -5.05 -0.05 -4.23
N GLU A 101 -5.14 -1.31 -3.79
CA GLU A 101 -4.79 -1.73 -2.44
C GLU A 101 -3.37 -2.32 -2.45
N PRO A 102 -2.50 -1.93 -1.50
CA PRO A 102 -1.15 -2.47 -1.42
C PRO A 102 -1.19 -3.93 -0.94
N VAL A 103 -0.66 -4.83 -1.76
CA VAL A 103 -0.49 -6.25 -1.40
C VAL A 103 0.97 -6.48 -1.00
N THR A 104 1.19 -7.21 0.09
CA THR A 104 2.53 -7.57 0.59
C THR A 104 2.69 -9.08 0.65
N MET A 105 3.91 -9.58 0.48
CA MET A 105 4.18 -11.00 0.70
C MET A 105 4.07 -11.33 2.19
N VAL A 106 3.36 -12.40 2.52
CA VAL A 106 3.16 -12.91 3.88
C VAL A 106 3.57 -14.39 3.93
N PRO A 107 3.76 -14.97 5.13
CA PRO A 107 4.11 -16.39 5.25
C PRO A 107 3.13 -17.29 4.49
N LEU A 108 3.65 -18.29 3.76
CA LEU A 108 2.87 -19.13 2.85
C LEU A 108 1.68 -19.81 3.55
N ASN A 109 1.82 -20.15 4.84
CA ASN A 109 0.76 -20.75 5.64
C ASN A 109 -0.49 -19.86 5.79
N ARG A 110 -0.40 -18.54 5.60
CA ARG A 110 -1.60 -17.67 5.60
C ARG A 110 -2.57 -17.99 4.46
N CYS A 111 -2.07 -18.48 3.34
CA CYS A 111 -2.88 -18.87 2.18
C CYS A 111 -3.21 -20.38 2.18
N LEU A 112 -2.40 -21.19 2.86
CA LEU A 112 -2.56 -22.65 2.89
C LEU A 112 -3.36 -23.15 4.10
N GLU A 113 -3.38 -22.40 5.21
CA GLU A 113 -4.19 -22.78 6.36
C GLU A 113 -5.67 -22.60 5.99
N PRO A 114 -6.48 -23.68 5.99
CA PRO A 114 -7.92 -23.51 5.91
C PRO A 114 -8.36 -22.57 7.04
N PRO A 115 -9.39 -21.72 6.82
CA PRO A 115 -9.85 -20.79 7.84
C PRO A 115 -10.00 -21.56 9.15
N LYS A 116 -9.33 -21.09 10.21
CA LYS A 116 -9.30 -21.78 11.51
C LYS A 116 -10.74 -21.99 11.97
N CYS A 117 -11.24 -23.22 11.78
CA CYS A 117 -12.63 -23.53 12.12
C CYS A 117 -12.81 -23.39 13.63
N PRO A 118 -13.84 -22.68 14.10
CA PRO A 118 -14.15 -22.68 15.51
C PRO A 118 -14.48 -24.11 15.97
N LYS A 119 -13.63 -24.69 16.82
CA LYS A 119 -13.88 -26.03 17.40
C LYS A 119 -14.92 -25.96 18.52
N ARG A 120 -14.97 -24.84 19.24
CA ARG A 120 -15.90 -24.60 20.36
C ARG A 120 -16.51 -23.22 20.20
N CYS A 121 -17.82 -23.11 20.44
CA CYS A 121 -18.56 -21.85 20.44
C CYS A 121 -19.38 -21.77 21.71
N LEU A 122 -19.37 -20.60 22.35
CA LEU A 122 -20.24 -20.32 23.49
C LEU A 122 -21.70 -20.23 23.00
N PRO A 123 -22.69 -20.64 23.83
CA PRO A 123 -24.11 -20.57 23.50
C PRO A 123 -24.68 -19.15 23.69
N ILE A 124 -23.98 -18.14 23.18
CA ILE A 124 -24.40 -16.73 23.24
C ILE A 124 -25.45 -16.50 22.15
N LEU A 125 -26.60 -15.94 22.52
CA LEU A 125 -27.64 -15.58 21.56
C LEU A 125 -27.31 -14.22 20.92
N ASP A 126 -26.72 -14.25 19.73
CA ASP A 126 -26.42 -13.07 18.91
C ASP A 126 -26.69 -13.37 17.43
N PRO A 127 -27.96 -13.46 17.01
CA PRO A 127 -28.32 -14.11 15.76
C PRO A 127 -27.80 -13.38 14.51
N VAL A 128 -27.18 -14.14 13.61
CA VAL A 128 -26.69 -13.66 12.30
C VAL A 128 -27.39 -14.38 11.16
N CYS A 129 -27.56 -13.68 10.03
CA CYS A 129 -28.08 -14.24 8.79
C CYS A 129 -26.91 -14.52 7.84
N GLY A 130 -26.86 -15.72 7.26
CA GLY A 130 -25.85 -16.09 6.27
C GLY A 130 -26.32 -15.84 4.84
N SER A 131 -25.36 -15.70 3.92
CA SER A 131 -25.60 -15.63 2.47
C SER A 131 -26.19 -16.90 1.87
N ASP A 132 -26.23 -17.99 2.64
CA ASP A 132 -26.92 -19.24 2.34
C ASP A 132 -28.40 -19.24 2.75
N GLY A 133 -28.93 -18.09 3.22
CA GLY A 133 -30.32 -17.91 3.62
C GLY A 133 -30.66 -18.47 5.00
N GLN A 134 -29.68 -18.98 5.76
CA GLN A 134 -29.90 -19.56 7.08
C GLN A 134 -29.60 -18.58 8.22
N ARG A 135 -30.36 -18.68 9.31
CA ARG A 135 -30.07 -17.99 10.57
C ARG A 135 -29.19 -18.85 11.48
N TYR A 136 -28.23 -18.22 12.12
CA TYR A 136 -27.28 -18.85 13.02
C TYR A 136 -27.37 -18.22 14.41
N LEU A 137 -27.16 -19.04 15.45
CA LEU A 137 -27.23 -18.60 16.85
C LEU A 137 -26.30 -17.41 17.14
N ASN A 138 -25.08 -17.47 16.60
CA ASN A 138 -24.07 -16.43 16.66
C ASN A 138 -23.04 -16.60 15.54
N HIS A 139 -22.19 -15.58 15.36
CA HIS A 139 -21.13 -15.56 14.36
C HIS A 139 -20.19 -16.79 14.45
N CYS A 140 -19.86 -17.25 15.67
CA CYS A 140 -19.04 -18.44 15.86
C CYS A 140 -19.73 -19.70 15.32
N ARG A 141 -21.02 -19.90 15.62
CA ARG A 141 -21.79 -21.04 15.10
C ARG A 141 -21.95 -20.99 13.59
N MET A 142 -22.07 -19.80 13.01
CA MET A 142 -22.06 -19.60 11.56
C MET A 142 -20.73 -20.03 10.94
N GLN A 143 -19.61 -19.54 11.46
CA GLN A 143 -18.27 -19.91 10.97
C GLN A 143 -17.96 -21.40 11.20
N GLN A 144 -18.41 -21.97 12.32
CA GLN A 144 -18.24 -23.39 12.63
C GLN A 144 -18.98 -24.28 11.63
N ARG A 145 -20.24 -23.98 11.34
CA ARG A 145 -21.07 -24.80 10.43
C ARG A 145 -20.68 -24.64 8.97
N ASN A 146 -20.20 -23.46 8.58
CA ASN A 146 -19.78 -23.14 7.22
C ASN A 146 -18.27 -23.12 7.04
N CYS A 147 -17.52 -23.81 7.90
CA CYS A 147 -16.08 -23.82 7.74
C CYS A 147 -15.67 -24.42 6.39
N GLY A 148 -14.73 -23.78 5.69
CA GLY A 148 -14.34 -24.15 4.33
C GLY A 148 -15.40 -23.80 3.26
N ARG A 149 -16.46 -23.07 3.61
CA ARG A 149 -17.46 -22.53 2.68
C ARG A 149 -17.46 -21.01 2.73
N ASN A 150 -17.73 -20.38 1.59
CA ASN A 150 -17.82 -18.93 1.47
C ASN A 150 -19.23 -18.44 1.84
N VAL A 151 -19.62 -18.62 3.11
CA VAL A 151 -20.87 -18.05 3.65
C VAL A 151 -20.53 -16.80 4.45
N VAL A 152 -21.04 -15.66 4.00
CA VAL A 152 -20.81 -14.34 4.62
C VAL A 152 -22.05 -13.84 5.33
N VAL A 153 -21.87 -12.93 6.30
CA VAL A 153 -23.00 -12.33 7.03
C VAL A 153 -23.77 -11.40 6.11
N MET A 154 -25.09 -11.57 6.07
CA MET A 154 -26.04 -10.76 5.31
C MET A 154 -26.96 -9.97 6.25
N PRO A 155 -27.64 -8.91 5.75
CA PRO A 155 -28.68 -8.22 6.50
C PRO A 155 -29.73 -9.19 7.03
N LYS A 156 -30.25 -8.95 8.25
CA LYS A 156 -31.22 -9.84 8.90
C LYS A 156 -32.48 -10.10 8.06
N SER A 157 -32.86 -9.13 7.21
CA SER A 157 -33.98 -9.22 6.27
C SER A 157 -33.81 -10.26 5.17
N PHE A 158 -32.59 -10.75 4.93
CA PHE A 158 -32.31 -11.73 3.88
C PHE A 158 -32.77 -13.15 4.24
N CYS A 159 -32.76 -13.52 5.53
CA CYS A 159 -33.12 -14.86 6.01
C CYS A 159 -34.54 -14.89 6.58
N SER A 160 -35.52 -14.35 5.86
CA SER A 160 -36.94 -14.15 6.22
C SER A 160 -37.51 -15.12 7.25
#